data_AF-A0A819VQT8-F1
#
_entry.id   AF-A0A819VQT8-F1
#
_cell.length_a   1.000
_cell.length_b   1.000
_cell.length_c   1.000
_cell.angle_alpha   90.00
_cell.angle_beta   90.00
_cell.angle_gamma   90.00
#
_symmetry.space_group_name_H-M   'P 1'
#
loop_
_entity.id
_entity.type
_entity.pdbx_description
1 polymer ?
#
loop_
_entity_poly.entity_id
_entity_poly.type
_entity_poly.pdbx_seq_one_letter_code
_entity_poly.pdbx_strand_id
1 'polypeptide(L)'
;VYDLIENDELIIEEKTNITKNVLHALEIQNKSRTDFIQRYIQPEEQEHFRLFAGLPGTQIYEDMSQGCSQYWRVVLRKKTITDMPII
;
A
#
# COMPACT_ATOMS: atom_id res chain seq x y z
N VAL A 1 -6.35 10.11 -8.95
CA VAL A 1 -6.24 10.08 -7.46
C VAL A 1 -5.42 11.25 -6.95
N TYR A 2 -4.19 11.47 -7.43
CA TYR A 2 -3.41 12.65 -7.02
C TYR A 2 -4.03 13.96 -7.48
N ASP A 3 -4.58 13.98 -8.70
CA ASP A 3 -5.37 15.11 -9.20
C ASP A 3 -6.66 15.36 -8.38
N LEU A 4 -7.15 14.37 -7.61
CA LEU A 4 -8.26 14.57 -6.67
C LEU A 4 -7.78 15.22 -5.37
N ILE A 5 -6.54 14.97 -4.95
CA ILE A 5 -5.96 15.54 -3.73
C ILE A 5 -5.63 17.02 -3.92
N GLU A 6 -5.15 17.42 -5.10
CA GLU A 6 -4.73 18.80 -5.35
C GLU A 6 -5.91 19.80 -5.48
N ASN A 7 -7.13 19.30 -5.67
CA ASN A 7 -8.34 20.12 -5.77
C ASN A 7 -8.96 20.52 -4.41
N ASP A 8 -8.70 19.77 -3.33
CA ASP A 8 -9.45 19.86 -2.06
C ASP A 8 -8.64 20.42 -0.88
N GLU A 9 -8.22 21.69 -0.94
CA GLU A 9 -7.47 22.33 0.16
C GLU A 9 -6.17 21.63 0.57
N LEU A 10 -5.65 20.65 -0.19
CA LEU A 10 -4.45 19.88 0.16
C LEU A 10 -3.34 20.08 -0.88
N ILE A 11 -2.10 20.06 -0.40
CA ILE A 11 -0.86 20.09 -1.18
C ILE A 11 -0.08 18.81 -0.88
N ILE A 12 0.46 18.18 -1.91
CA ILE A 12 1.41 17.07 -1.78
C ILE A 12 2.80 17.66 -1.48
N GLU A 13 3.28 17.46 -0.25
CA GLU A 13 4.62 17.90 0.19
C GLU A 13 5.69 16.88 -0.18
N GLU A 14 5.37 15.59 -0.09
CA GLU A 14 6.29 14.51 -0.41
C GLU A 14 5.53 13.36 -1.05
N LYS A 15 6.17 12.73 -2.05
CA LYS A 15 5.65 11.53 -2.70
C LYS A 15 6.80 10.57 -2.96
N THR A 16 6.72 9.40 -2.34
CA THR A 16 7.75 8.37 -2.43
C THR A 16 7.11 7.04 -2.80
N ASN A 17 7.55 6.43 -3.90
CA ASN A 17 7.17 5.06 -4.25
C ASN A 17 7.92 4.10 -3.33
N ILE A 18 7.20 3.43 -2.44
CA ILE A 18 7.76 2.49 -1.45
C ILE A 18 7.43 1.03 -1.79
N THR A 19 6.98 0.75 -3.02
CA THR A 19 6.57 -0.61 -3.45
C THR A 19 7.67 -1.64 -3.18
N LYS A 20 8.94 -1.31 -3.45
CA LYS A 20 10.07 -2.21 -3.16
C LYS A 20 10.23 -2.52 -1.68
N ASN A 21 10.07 -1.51 -0.82
CA ASN A 21 10.15 -1.69 0.64
C ASN A 21 9.00 -2.57 1.14
N VAL A 22 7.79 -2.37 0.60
CA VAL A 22 6.62 -3.19 0.93
C VAL A 22 6.82 -4.64 0.51
N LEU A 23 7.22 -4.90 -0.75
CA LEU A 23 7.53 -6.25 -1.23
C LEU A 23 8.61 -6.93 -0.37
N HIS A 24 9.67 -6.21 -0.02
CA HIS A 24 10.71 -6.73 0.85
C HIS A 24 10.19 -7.09 2.25
N ALA A 25 9.33 -6.26 2.84
CA ALA A 25 8.72 -6.53 4.13
C ALA A 25 7.77 -7.75 4.09
N LEU A 26 7.02 -7.90 3.00
CA LEU A 26 6.17 -9.07 2.76
C LEU A 26 7.00 -10.35 2.65
N GLU A 27 8.14 -10.30 1.95
CA GLU A 27 9.03 -11.45 1.81
C GLU A 27 9.63 -11.90 3.16
N ILE A 28 10.14 -10.95 3.97
CA ILE A 28 10.68 -11.25 5.30
C ILE A 28 9.64 -11.93 6.21
N GLN A 29 8.37 -11.53 6.10
CA GLN A 29 7.29 -12.06 6.94
C GLN A 29 6.54 -13.24 6.30
N ASN A 30 6.88 -13.62 5.07
CA ASN A 30 6.14 -14.61 4.31
C ASN A 30 6.01 -15.94 5.05
N LYS A 31 7.15 -16.46 5.53
CA LYS A 31 7.19 -17.74 6.25
C LYS A 31 6.35 -17.71 7.53
N SER A 32 6.54 -16.70 8.38
CA SER A 32 5.83 -16.63 9.67
C SER A 32 4.32 -16.48 9.48
N ARG A 33 3.88 -15.69 8.48
CA ARG A 33 2.47 -15.52 8.15
C ARG A 33 1.86 -16.79 7.55
N THR A 34 2.58 -17.47 6.66
CA THR A 34 2.13 -18.74 6.07
C THR A 34 1.96 -19.81 7.15
N ASP A 35 2.96 -19.97 8.02
CA ASP A 35 2.92 -20.93 9.12
C ASP A 35 1.76 -20.60 10.11
N PHE A 36 1.51 -19.32 10.38
CA PHE A 36 0.39 -18.88 11.21
C PHE A 36 -0.96 -19.24 10.59
N ILE A 37 -1.16 -18.92 9.31
CA ILE A 37 -2.42 -19.19 8.61
C ILE A 37 -2.70 -20.69 8.58
N GLN A 38 -1.70 -21.50 8.23
CA GLN A 38 -1.84 -22.95 8.18
C GLN A 38 -2.17 -23.57 9.55
N ARG A 39 -1.64 -22.99 10.63
CA ARG A 39 -1.78 -23.55 11.98
C ARG A 39 -3.05 -23.12 12.70
N TYR A 40 -3.52 -21.90 12.47
CA TYR A 40 -4.54 -21.27 13.33
C TYR A 40 -5.82 -20.88 12.60
N ILE A 41 -5.84 -20.89 11.27
CA ILE A 41 -7.01 -20.49 10.47
C ILE A 41 -7.67 -21.71 9.86
N GLN A 42 -9.01 -21.75 9.89
CA GLN A 42 -9.79 -22.84 9.31
C GLN A 42 -9.56 -22.93 7.81
N PRO A 43 -9.49 -24.14 7.20
CA PRO A 43 -9.14 -24.31 5.79
C PRO A 43 -9.94 -23.44 4.82
N GLU A 44 -11.23 -23.25 5.09
CA GLU A 44 -12.16 -22.47 4.26
C GLU A 44 -11.85 -20.96 4.28
N GLU A 45 -11.17 -20.47 5.31
CA GLU A 45 -10.81 -19.06 5.49
C GLU A 45 -9.36 -18.77 5.10
N GLN A 46 -8.50 -19.77 4.97
CA GLN A 46 -7.07 -19.59 4.75
C GLN A 46 -6.78 -18.71 3.53
N GLU A 47 -7.52 -18.86 2.44
CA GLU A 47 -7.30 -18.06 1.23
C GLU A 47 -7.59 -16.57 1.44
N HIS A 48 -8.65 -16.23 2.20
CA HIS A 48 -8.93 -14.84 2.54
C HIS A 48 -7.80 -14.22 3.37
N PHE A 49 -7.26 -14.98 4.31
CA PHE A 49 -6.12 -14.53 5.11
C PHE A 49 -4.83 -14.43 4.29
N ARG A 50 -4.61 -15.34 3.33
CA ARG A 50 -3.47 -15.24 2.38
C ARG A 50 -3.55 -13.96 1.57
N LEU A 51 -4.72 -13.68 0.98
CA LEU A 51 -4.99 -12.46 0.22
C LEU A 51 -4.79 -11.21 1.07
N PHE A 52 -5.37 -11.16 2.27
CA PHE A 52 -5.22 -10.05 3.21
C PHE A 52 -3.75 -9.83 3.61
N ALA A 53 -3.02 -10.91 3.86
CA ALA A 53 -1.61 -10.86 4.22
C ALA A 53 -0.69 -10.51 3.03
N GLY A 54 -1.21 -10.42 1.80
CA GLY A 54 -0.45 -10.08 0.61
C GLY A 54 0.71 -11.05 0.35
N LEU A 55 0.48 -12.35 0.57
CA LEU A 55 1.53 -13.36 0.44
C LEU A 55 1.92 -13.59 -1.03
N PRO A 56 3.14 -14.07 -1.31
CA PRO A 56 3.52 -14.51 -2.66
C PRO A 56 2.51 -15.48 -3.27
N GLY A 57 2.26 -15.31 -4.58
CA GLY A 57 1.21 -16.04 -5.30
C GLY A 57 -0.20 -15.50 -5.09
N THR A 58 -0.40 -14.41 -4.35
CA THR A 58 -1.66 -13.66 -4.34
C THR A 58 -1.64 -12.57 -5.40
N GLN A 59 -2.80 -12.24 -5.97
CA GLN A 59 -2.88 -11.24 -7.05
C GLN A 59 -2.24 -9.91 -6.68
N ILE A 60 -2.44 -9.42 -5.46
CA ILE A 60 -1.88 -8.15 -5.00
C ILE A 60 -0.35 -8.17 -4.92
N TYR A 61 0.25 -9.28 -4.47
CA TYR A 61 1.71 -9.43 -4.45
C TYR A 61 2.26 -9.46 -5.87
N GLU A 62 1.66 -10.23 -6.76
CA GLU A 62 2.09 -10.35 -8.16
C GLU A 62 1.94 -9.03 -8.91
N ASP A 63 0.84 -8.31 -8.69
CA ASP A 63 0.64 -7.00 -9.31
C ASP A 63 1.71 -6.00 -8.84
N MET A 64 2.07 -6.00 -7.56
CA MET A 64 3.14 -5.15 -7.05
C MET A 64 4.53 -5.57 -7.56
N SER A 65 4.80 -6.88 -7.64
CA SER A 65 6.10 -7.41 -8.08
C SER A 65 6.35 -7.13 -9.56
N GLN A 66 5.30 -7.15 -10.38
CA GLN A 66 5.33 -6.87 -11.82
C GLN A 66 5.17 -5.39 -12.14
N GLY A 67 4.86 -4.55 -11.15
CA GLY A 67 4.67 -3.10 -11.31
C GLY A 67 3.29 -2.71 -11.86
N CYS A 68 2.35 -3.65 -11.96
CA CYS A 68 0.95 -3.41 -12.29
C CYS A 68 0.22 -2.64 -11.16
N SER A 69 0.66 -2.82 -9.92
CA SER A 69 0.21 -2.07 -8.74
C SER A 69 1.40 -1.42 -8.03
N GLN A 70 1.16 -0.30 -7.35
CA GLN A 70 2.20 0.47 -6.68
C GLN A 70 1.74 0.94 -5.31
N TYR A 71 2.65 0.89 -4.35
CA TYR A 71 2.45 1.41 -3.00
C TYR A 71 3.17 2.74 -2.85
N TRP A 72 2.41 3.79 -2.56
CA TRP A 72 2.91 5.15 -2.45
C TRP A 72 2.77 5.67 -1.02
N ARG A 73 3.85 6.25 -0.49
CA ARG A 73 3.81 7.10 0.69
C ARG A 73 3.64 8.54 0.22
N VAL A 74 2.61 9.22 0.73
CA VAL A 74 2.29 10.59 0.34
C VAL A 74 2.13 11.40 1.62
N VAL A 75 2.84 12.51 1.70
CA VAL A 75 2.70 13.48 2.80
C VAL A 75 1.89 14.66 2.27
N LEU A 76 0.80 14.97 2.96
CA LEU A 76 -0.13 16.02 2.59
C LEU A 76 -0.10 17.14 3.62
N ARG A 77 -0.26 18.37 3.16
CA ARG A 77 -0.45 19.55 4.00
C ARG A 77 -1.71 20.29 3.56
N LYS A 78 -2.43 20.88 4.51
CA LYS A 78 -3.53 21.79 4.21
C LYS A 78 -3.01 23.11 3.61
N LYS A 79 -3.60 23.57 2.51
CA LYS A 79 -3.44 24.90 1.95
C LYS A 79 -3.79 25.93 3.02
N THR A 80 -2.93 26.93 3.14
CA THR A 80 -3.10 28.09 4.02
C THR A 80 -3.35 29.33 3.15
N ILE A 81 -3.66 30.46 3.79
CA ILE A 81 -3.92 31.73 3.08
C ILE A 81 -2.74 32.13 2.20
N THR A 82 -1.51 31.78 2.59
CA THR A 82 -0.28 32.04 1.82
C THR A 82 -0.18 31.22 0.53
N ASP A 83 -0.92 30.11 0.45
CA ASP A 83 -0.96 29.24 -0.73
C ASP A 83 -2.09 29.64 -1.71
N MET A 84 -2.90 30.65 -1.38
CA MET A 84 -3.95 31.17 -2.25
C MET A 84 -3.41 32.28 -3.16
N PRO A 85 -3.76 32.29 -4.45
CA PRO A 85 -3.34 33.36 -5.36
C PRO A 85 -3.90 34.70 -4.87
N ILE A 86 -3.05 35.73 -4.86
CA ILE A 86 -3.46 37.10 -4.54
C ILE A 86 -4.32 37.59 -5.72
N ILE A 87 -5.57 37.95 -5.43
CA ILE A 87 -6.54 38.53 -6.38
C ILE A 87 -6.31 40.03 -6.48
#